data_AF-A0A7X5VMU8-F1
#
_entry.id   AF-A0A7X5VMU8-F1
#
_cell.length_a   1.000
_cell.length_b   1.000
_cell.length_c   1.000
_cell.angle_alpha   90.00
_cell.angle_beta   90.00
_cell.angle_gamma   90.00
#
_symmetry.space_group_name_H-M   'P 1'
#
loop_
_entity.id
_entity.type
_entity.pdbx_description
1 polymer ?
#
loop_
_entity_poly.entity_id
_entity_poly.type
_entity_poly.pdbx_seq_one_letter_code
_entity_poly.pdbx_strand_id
1 'polypeptide(L)'
;MDSVQIYSLPEFGPIIGVLDAVLSELNVGLFIYYLEDPDDETSLKLVYANREAARSTELNVESRIGKRILDAFPPLRDTEVPRIFADVVKNQESRRIEVPYAEEGESVDYSVRAFPMPASCMGVLFERQGQSEEHVGPG
;
A
#
# COMPACT_ATOMS: atom_id res chain seq x y z
N MET A 1 20.60 -6.85 8.11
CA MET A 1 20.59 -5.67 7.23
C MET A 1 19.14 -5.28 7.13
N ASP A 2 18.74 -4.16 7.71
CA ASP A 2 17.33 -3.81 7.84
C ASP A 2 16.72 -3.54 6.46
N SER A 3 15.61 -4.19 6.13
CA SER A 3 14.93 -4.06 4.84
C SER A 3 14.53 -2.61 4.52
N VAL A 4 14.31 -1.79 5.55
CA VAL A 4 14.10 -0.32 5.45
C VAL A 4 15.31 0.39 4.85
N GLN A 5 16.52 -0.07 5.18
CA GLN A 5 17.76 0.58 4.78
C GLN A 5 18.08 0.31 3.31
N ILE A 6 17.66 -0.83 2.74
CA ILE A 6 17.87 -1.20 1.33
C ILE A 6 17.22 -0.18 0.40
N TYR A 7 15.97 0.22 0.68
CA TYR A 7 15.26 1.20 -0.14
C TYR A 7 15.70 2.65 0.09
N SER A 8 16.59 2.88 1.05
CA SER A 8 17.18 4.19 1.35
C SER A 8 18.65 4.30 0.90
N LEU A 9 19.20 3.27 0.24
CA LEU A 9 20.60 3.30 -0.22
C LEU A 9 20.76 4.25 -1.42
N PRO A 10 21.79 5.11 -1.43
CA PRO A 10 22.02 6.10 -2.50
C PRO A 10 22.12 5.48 -3.90
N GLU A 11 22.67 4.27 -4.01
CA GLU A 11 22.81 3.56 -5.30
C GLU A 11 21.47 3.23 -5.98
N PHE A 12 20.39 3.10 -5.21
CA PHE A 12 19.04 2.88 -5.74
C PHE A 12 18.27 4.18 -5.99
N GLY A 13 18.81 5.34 -5.60
CA GLY A 13 18.16 6.64 -5.77
C GLY A 13 17.67 6.90 -7.21
N PRO A 14 18.50 6.72 -8.25
CA PRO A 14 18.07 6.97 -9.64
C PRO A 14 16.92 6.07 -10.09
N ILE A 15 16.95 4.77 -9.74
CA ILE A 15 15.90 3.83 -10.15
C ILE A 15 14.59 4.07 -9.38
N ILE A 16 14.69 4.41 -8.09
CA ILE A 16 13.53 4.81 -7.28
C ILE A 16 12.87 6.06 -7.87
N GLY A 17 13.66 7.06 -8.28
CA GLY A 17 13.15 8.26 -8.94
C GLY A 17 12.42 7.98 -10.25
N VAL A 18 12.96 7.07 -11.08
CA VAL A 18 12.29 6.66 -12.34
C VAL A 18 10.99 5.91 -12.04
N LEU A 19 11.00 4.98 -11.08
CA LEU A 19 9.81 4.23 -10.68
C LEU A 19 8.72 5.16 -10.13
N ASP A 20 9.08 6.12 -9.28
CA ASP A 20 8.14 7.11 -8.75
C ASP A 20 7.53 7.95 -9.86
N ALA A 21 8.33 8.41 -10.84
CA ALA A 21 7.83 9.17 -11.98
C ALA A 21 6.83 8.37 -12.84
N VAL A 22 7.13 7.10 -13.14
CA VAL A 22 6.24 6.23 -13.93
C VAL A 22 4.94 5.94 -13.18
N LEU A 23 5.03 5.57 -11.89
CA LEU A 23 3.85 5.32 -11.06
C LEU A 23 3.00 6.58 -10.89
N SER A 24 3.64 7.75 -10.88
CA SER A 24 2.97 9.04 -10.83
C SER A 24 2.12 9.33 -12.06
N GLU A 25 2.66 9.08 -13.25
CA GLU A 25 1.90 9.24 -14.50
C GLU A 25 0.68 8.29 -14.55
N LEU A 26 0.81 7.11 -13.93
CA LEU A 26 -0.27 6.12 -13.88
C LEU A 26 -1.29 6.37 -12.76
N ASN A 27 -1.09 7.37 -11.90
CA ASN A 27 -1.88 7.61 -10.68
C ASN A 27 -1.94 6.38 -9.75
N VAL A 28 -0.84 5.63 -9.66
CA VAL A 28 -0.75 4.42 -8.84
C VAL A 28 0.06 4.70 -7.57
N GLY A 29 -0.58 4.50 -6.43
CA GLY A 29 0.07 4.47 -5.13
C GLY A 29 0.83 3.16 -4.93
N LEU A 30 2.02 3.24 -4.32
CA LEU A 30 2.82 2.09 -3.93
C LEU A 30 3.19 2.19 -2.45
N PHE A 31 2.85 1.16 -1.70
CA PHE A 31 3.43 0.87 -0.39
C PHE A 31 4.31 -0.37 -0.44
N ILE A 32 5.40 -0.37 0.34
CA ILE A 32 6.15 -1.58 0.64
C ILE A 32 6.01 -1.84 2.14
N TYR A 33 5.60 -3.05 2.49
CA TYR A 33 5.57 -3.53 3.86
C TYR A 33 6.65 -4.58 4.09
N TYR A 34 7.19 -4.60 5.31
CA TYR A 34 8.03 -5.68 5.82
C TYR A 34 7.25 -6.42 6.92
N LEU A 35 7.13 -7.75 6.79
CA LEU A 35 6.53 -8.59 7.83
C LEU A 35 7.60 -8.92 8.88
N GLU A 36 7.54 -8.26 10.04
CA GLU A 36 8.54 -8.38 11.10
C GLU A 36 8.43 -9.71 11.86
N ASP A 37 7.19 -10.15 12.14
CA ASP A 37 6.88 -11.43 12.79
C ASP A 37 5.91 -12.23 11.90
N PRO A 38 6.34 -13.37 11.33
CA PRO A 38 5.47 -14.23 10.53
C PRO A 38 4.24 -14.71 11.29
N ASP A 39 4.26 -14.85 12.60
CA ASP A 39 3.09 -15.37 13.33
C ASP A 39 2.11 -14.27 13.76
N ASP A 40 2.44 -13.00 13.52
CA ASP A 40 1.61 -11.83 13.82
C ASP A 40 1.36 -11.00 12.54
N GLU A 41 0.16 -11.14 11.97
CA GLU A 41 -0.25 -10.41 10.76
C GLU A 41 -0.27 -8.88 10.93
N THR A 42 -0.35 -8.39 12.17
CA THR A 42 -0.33 -6.95 12.44
C THR A 42 1.10 -6.40 12.55
N SER A 43 2.12 -7.26 12.43
CA SER A 43 3.55 -6.90 12.45
C SER A 43 4.06 -6.30 11.14
N LEU A 44 3.20 -6.24 10.11
CA LEU A 44 3.49 -5.55 8.84
C LEU A 44 3.87 -4.09 9.10
N LYS A 45 5.10 -3.74 8.78
CA LYS A 45 5.66 -2.40 8.98
C LYS A 45 5.78 -1.69 7.65
N LEU A 46 5.23 -0.49 7.53
CA LEU A 46 5.36 0.32 6.31
C LEU A 46 6.82 0.78 6.18
N VAL A 47 7.52 0.39 5.13
CA VAL A 47 8.94 0.74 4.94
C VAL A 47 9.19 1.73 3.80
N TYR A 48 8.23 1.86 2.88
CA TYR A 48 8.31 2.79 1.77
C TYR A 48 6.90 3.20 1.30
N ALA A 49 6.79 4.45 0.84
CA ALA A 49 5.63 4.96 0.13
C ALA A 49 6.11 5.85 -1.03
N ASN A 50 5.49 5.73 -2.21
CA ASN A 50 5.75 6.63 -3.33
C ASN A 50 4.95 7.95 -3.19
N ARG A 51 5.21 8.92 -4.06
CA ARG A 51 4.56 10.23 -3.97
C ARG A 51 3.06 10.18 -4.22
N GLU A 52 2.61 9.36 -5.16
CA GLU A 52 1.17 9.22 -5.42
C GLU A 52 0.43 8.56 -4.27
N ALA A 53 1.05 7.64 -3.52
CA ALA A 53 0.41 7.09 -2.33
C ALA A 53 0.03 8.21 -1.33
N ALA A 54 0.83 9.28 -1.24
CA ALA A 54 0.50 10.45 -0.43
C ALA A 54 -0.67 11.25 -1.02
N ARG A 55 -0.67 11.45 -2.34
CA ARG A 55 -1.71 12.22 -3.03
C ARG A 55 -3.04 11.51 -3.06
N SER A 56 -3.06 10.22 -3.36
CA SER A 56 -4.28 9.41 -3.51
C SER A 56 -4.97 9.09 -2.19
N THR A 57 -4.24 9.08 -1.08
CA THR A 57 -4.82 8.84 0.26
C THR A 57 -5.12 10.14 1.00
N GLU A 58 -4.58 11.28 0.54
CA GLU A 58 -4.60 12.57 1.26
C GLU A 58 -3.95 12.50 2.66
N LEU A 59 -3.14 11.46 2.91
CA LEU A 59 -2.51 11.20 4.21
C LEU A 59 -1.06 11.70 4.23
N ASN A 60 -0.61 12.07 5.43
CA ASN A 60 0.82 12.24 5.69
C ASN A 60 1.50 10.85 5.81
N VAL A 61 1.71 10.18 4.68
CA VAL A 61 2.34 8.85 4.61
C VAL A 61 3.80 8.84 5.05
N GLU A 62 4.54 9.95 4.93
CA GLU A 62 5.89 10.04 5.49
C GLU A 62 5.87 9.81 7.01
N SER A 63 4.87 10.37 7.72
CA SER A 63 4.69 10.14 9.15
C SER A 63 4.24 8.72 9.52
N ARG A 64 3.91 7.89 8.53
CA ARG A 64 3.47 6.50 8.69
C ARG A 64 4.60 5.49 8.41
N ILE A 65 5.66 5.91 7.73
CA ILE A 65 6.84 5.05 7.50
C ILE A 65 7.42 4.65 8.86
N GLY A 66 7.73 3.37 9.00
CA GLY A 66 8.23 2.74 10.22
C GLY A 66 7.14 2.31 11.21
N LYS A 67 5.87 2.64 10.98
CA LYS A 67 4.76 2.18 11.84
C LYS A 67 4.23 0.82 11.36
N ARG A 68 3.63 0.08 12.30
CA ARG A 68 2.88 -1.14 12.00
C ARG A 68 1.59 -0.80 11.28
N ILE A 69 1.04 -1.72 10.50
CA ILE A 69 -0.10 -1.48 9.60
C ILE A 69 -1.32 -0.89 10.31
N LEU A 70 -1.61 -1.32 11.54
CA LEU A 70 -2.75 -0.80 12.32
C LEU A 70 -2.48 0.54 13.02
N ASP A 71 -1.21 0.88 13.25
CA ASP A 71 -0.83 2.22 13.74
C ASP A 71 -0.72 3.21 12.58
N ALA A 72 -0.29 2.72 11.42
CA ALA A 72 -0.23 3.44 10.18
C ALA A 72 -1.63 3.65 9.61
N PHE A 73 -2.56 2.70 9.69
CA PHE A 73 -3.90 2.77 9.11
C PHE A 73 -4.93 2.14 10.07
N PRO A 74 -5.33 2.86 11.14
CA PRO A 74 -6.27 2.34 12.13
C PRO A 74 -7.59 1.77 11.59
N PRO A 75 -8.20 2.33 10.52
CA PRO A 75 -9.43 1.77 9.94
C PRO A 75 -9.32 0.32 9.45
N LEU A 76 -8.11 -0.18 9.20
CA LEU A 76 -7.91 -1.55 8.74
C LEU A 76 -8.07 -2.62 9.85
N ARG A 77 -8.17 -2.20 11.13
CA ARG A 77 -8.26 -3.12 12.28
C ARG A 77 -9.41 -4.12 12.17
N ASP A 78 -10.55 -3.68 11.63
CA ASP A 78 -11.76 -4.50 11.51
C ASP A 78 -11.92 -5.11 10.10
N THR A 79 -10.83 -5.22 9.34
CA THR A 79 -10.81 -5.75 7.98
C THR A 79 -9.92 -6.98 7.86
N GLU A 80 -10.07 -7.76 6.79
CA GLU A 80 -9.16 -8.88 6.50
C GLU A 80 -7.82 -8.46 5.90
N VAL A 81 -7.61 -7.16 5.64
CA VAL A 81 -6.44 -6.65 4.91
C VAL A 81 -5.11 -7.06 5.57
N PRO A 82 -4.89 -6.89 6.89
CA PRO A 82 -3.63 -7.31 7.53
C PRO A 82 -3.33 -8.80 7.32
N ARG A 83 -4.35 -9.66 7.51
CA ARG A 83 -4.24 -11.11 7.30
C ARG A 83 -3.89 -11.43 5.85
N ILE A 84 -4.62 -10.87 4.88
CA ILE A 84 -4.38 -11.10 3.46
C ILE A 84 -2.97 -10.68 3.05
N PHE A 85 -2.49 -9.55 3.58
CA PHE A 85 -1.14 -9.06 3.32
C PHE A 85 -0.07 -9.97 3.92
N ALA A 86 -0.25 -10.42 5.16
CA ALA A 86 0.65 -11.41 5.77
C ALA A 86 0.66 -12.73 4.98
N ASP A 87 -0.50 -13.20 4.51
CA ASP A 87 -0.63 -14.40 3.67
C ASP A 87 0.11 -14.25 2.32
N VAL A 88 0.13 -13.07 1.72
CA VAL A 88 0.91 -12.80 0.48
C VAL A 88 2.40 -13.02 0.72
N VAL A 89 2.93 -12.54 1.85
CA VAL A 89 4.34 -12.75 2.22
C VAL A 89 4.61 -14.23 2.53
N LYS A 90 3.73 -14.90 3.30
CA LYS A 90 3.94 -16.30 3.70
C LYS A 90 3.85 -17.27 2.52
N ASN A 91 2.82 -17.11 1.70
CA ASN A 91 2.50 -18.05 0.63
C ASN A 91 3.23 -17.71 -0.68
N GLN A 92 3.84 -16.52 -0.76
CA GLN A 92 4.48 -16.02 -1.99
C GLN A 92 3.50 -15.97 -3.17
N GLU A 93 2.24 -15.63 -2.89
CA GLU A 93 1.16 -15.53 -3.87
C GLU A 93 0.59 -14.12 -3.91
N SER A 94 0.52 -13.53 -5.09
CA SER A 94 -0.14 -12.23 -5.28
C SER A 94 -1.65 -12.33 -5.07
N ARG A 95 -2.23 -11.26 -4.54
CA ARG A 95 -3.68 -11.12 -4.32
C ARG A 95 -4.17 -9.79 -4.89
N ARG A 96 -5.36 -9.82 -5.48
CA ARG A 96 -6.11 -8.61 -5.86
C ARG A 96 -7.35 -8.55 -5.00
N ILE A 97 -7.55 -7.42 -4.33
CA ILE A 97 -8.68 -7.18 -3.43
C ILE A 97 -9.21 -5.77 -3.65
N GLU A 98 -10.48 -5.56 -3.34
CA GLU A 98 -11.05 -4.23 -3.23
C GLU A 98 -11.10 -3.85 -1.76
N VAL A 99 -10.64 -2.65 -1.43
CA VAL A 99 -10.55 -2.17 -0.06
C VAL A 99 -11.34 -0.87 0.06
N PRO A 100 -12.50 -0.87 0.72
CA PRO A 100 -13.13 0.37 1.15
C PRO A 100 -12.25 1.01 2.23
N TYR A 101 -11.81 2.24 2.02
CA TYR A 101 -11.00 2.97 3.00
C TYR A 101 -11.55 4.37 3.24
N ALA A 102 -11.70 4.71 4.53
CA ALA A 102 -11.96 6.05 5.02
C ALA A 102 -11.20 6.24 6.34
N GLU A 103 -10.49 7.35 6.48
CA GLU A 103 -9.93 7.77 7.77
C GLU A 103 -10.80 8.88 8.38
N GLU A 104 -11.23 9.83 7.56
CA GLU A 104 -12.26 10.83 7.87
C GLU A 104 -13.08 11.10 6.60
N GLY A 105 -14.42 11.11 6.68
CA GLY A 105 -15.29 11.39 5.54
C GLY A 105 -15.83 10.15 4.81
N GLU A 106 -16.07 10.27 3.50
CA GLU A 106 -16.69 9.23 2.69
C GLU A 106 -15.73 8.08 2.37
N SER A 107 -16.25 6.84 2.39
CA SER A 107 -15.51 5.65 2.00
C SER A 107 -15.22 5.66 0.51
N VAL A 108 -13.95 5.46 0.16
CA VAL A 108 -13.48 5.34 -1.22
C VAL A 108 -13.00 3.91 -1.44
N ASP A 109 -13.46 3.29 -2.53
CA ASP A 109 -13.02 1.96 -2.91
C ASP A 109 -11.69 2.03 -3.66
N TYR A 110 -10.69 1.32 -3.13
CA TYR A 110 -9.39 1.17 -3.77
C TYR A 110 -9.27 -0.21 -4.42
N SER A 111 -8.83 -0.24 -5.68
CA SER A 111 -8.38 -1.47 -6.35
C SER A 111 -6.96 -1.73 -5.88
N VAL A 112 -6.77 -2.80 -5.09
CA VAL A 112 -5.48 -3.12 -4.46
C VAL A 112 -4.89 -4.38 -5.06
N ARG A 113 -3.61 -4.33 -5.42
CA ARG A 113 -2.80 -5.48 -5.81
C ARG A 113 -1.64 -5.64 -4.84
N ALA A 114 -1.71 -6.68 -4.02
CA ALA A 114 -0.64 -7.11 -3.15
C ALA A 114 0.21 -8.19 -3.83
N PHE A 115 1.53 -8.10 -3.74
CA PHE A 115 2.45 -9.07 -4.33
C PHE A 115 3.69 -9.28 -3.45
N PRO A 116 4.24 -10.50 -3.42
CA PRO A 116 5.40 -10.80 -2.59
C PRO A 116 6.65 -10.12 -3.14
N MET A 117 7.56 -9.76 -2.24
CA MET A 117 8.90 -9.29 -2.54
C MET A 117 9.93 -10.09 -1.72
N PRO A 118 11.20 -10.12 -2.13
CA PRO A 118 12.26 -10.76 -1.33
C PRO A 118 12.38 -10.16 0.08
N ALA A 119 13.06 -10.89 0.97
CA ALA A 119 13.38 -10.44 2.34
C ALA A 119 12.15 -10.15 3.23
N SER A 120 11.13 -11.01 3.13
CA SER A 120 9.86 -10.88 3.88
C SER A 120 9.11 -9.57 3.63
N CYS A 121 9.35 -8.96 2.47
CA CYS A 121 8.65 -7.76 2.04
C CYS A 121 7.45 -8.11 1.15
N MET A 122 6.55 -7.16 1.01
CA MET A 122 5.51 -7.17 -0.01
C MET A 122 5.30 -5.77 -0.57
N GLY A 123 4.93 -5.70 -1.83
CA GLY A 123 4.43 -4.49 -2.46
C GLY A 123 2.91 -4.45 -2.47
N VAL A 124 2.36 -3.26 -2.34
CA VAL A 124 0.93 -2.97 -2.46
C VAL A 124 0.78 -1.83 -3.46
N LEU A 125 0.29 -2.15 -4.65
CA LEU A 125 -0.15 -1.15 -5.62
C LEU A 125 -1.63 -0.88 -5.38
N PHE A 126 -2.01 0.39 -5.40
CA PHE A 126 -3.41 0.76 -5.25
C PHE A 126 -3.75 1.98 -6.10
N GLU A 127 -4.97 1.97 -6.61
CA GLU A 127 -5.55 3.07 -7.37
C GLU A 127 -6.97 3.29 -6.85
N ARG A 128 -7.38 4.56 -6.80
CA ARG A 128 -8.75 4.92 -6.45
C ARG A 128 -9.67 4.49 -7.60
N GLN A 129 -10.73 3.76 -7.30
CA GLN A 129 -11.80 3.57 -8.27
C GLN A 129 -12.61 4.87 -8.35
N GLY A 130 -12.70 5.45 -9.55
CA GLY A 130 -13.59 6.59 -9.78
C GLY A 130 -15.03 6.17 -9.56
N GLN A 131 -15.86 7.08 -9.04
CA GLN A 131 -17.30 6.87 -9.10
C GLN A 131 -17.69 6.76 -10.57
N SER A 132 -18.32 5.65 -10.94
CA SER A 132 -18.99 5.57 -12.24
C SER A 132 -20.08 6.64 -12.21
N GLU A 133 -20.01 7.64 -13.09
CA GLU A 133 -21.18 8.47 -13.37
C GLU A 133 -22.24 7.52 -13.93
N GLU A 134 -23.20 7.11 -13.08
CA GLU A 134 -24.42 6.47 -13.55
C GLU A 134 -25.01 7.39 -14.62
N HIS A 135 -24.95 6.91 -15.86
CA HIS A 135 -25.57 7.56 -16.99
C HIS A 135 -27.08 7.51 -16.75
N VAL A 136 -27.64 8.56 -16.14
CA VAL A 136 -29.08 8.80 -16.10
C VAL A 136 -29.50 9.08 -17.53
N GLY A 137 -29.85 8.02 -18.25
CA GLY A 137 -30.42 8.12 -19.59
C GLY A 137 -31.70 8.96 -19.54
N PRO A 138 -31.95 9.82 -20.55
CA PRO A 138 -33.17 10.59 -20.58
C PRO A 138 -34.35 9.64 -20.81
N GLY A 139 -35.38 9.79 -19.97
CA GLY A 139 -36.68 9.15 -20.12
C GLY A 139 -37.52 9.72 -21.24
#